data_AF-A0A699QQI8-F1
#
_entry.id   AF-A0A699QQI8-F1
#
_cell.length_a   1.000
_cell.length_b   1.000
_cell.length_c   1.000
_cell.angle_alpha   90.00
_cell.angle_beta   90.00
_cell.angle_gamma   90.00
#
_symmetry.space_group_name_H-M   'P 1'
#
loop_
_entity.id
_entity.type
_entity.pdbx_description
1 polymer ?
#
loop_
_entity_poly.entity_id
_entity_poly.type
_entity_poly.pdbx_seq_one_letter_code
_entity_poly.pdbx_strand_id
1 'polypeptide(L)' 'VVDLISREQQGAAPIARAPYRLARSEMKELSLQLQELLEKGFIRLSSSPWGAPVLFVKKKDGSF' A
#
# COMPACT_ATOMS: atom_id res chain seq x y z
N VAL A 1 -4.75 -1.42 7.65
CA VAL A 1 -3.64 -0.84 6.88
C VAL A 1 -2.89 -1.99 6.24
N VAL A 2 -2.52 -1.91 4.96
CA VAL A 2 -1.84 -3.02 4.28
C VAL A 2 -0.46 -3.19 4.92
N ASP A 3 -0.17 -4.36 5.45
CA ASP A 3 1.08 -4.63 6.16
C ASP A 3 2.09 -5.20 5.16
N LEU A 4 3.01 -4.35 4.72
CA LEU A 4 4.17 -4.77 3.93
C LEU A 4 5.08 -5.54 4.88
N ILE A 5 5.22 -6.84 4.63
CA ILE A 5 6.02 -7.77 5.42
C ILE A 5 7.50 -7.37 5.34
N SER A 6 7.90 -6.41 6.17
CA SER A 6 9.29 -6.04 6.39
C SER A 6 9.73 -6.67 7.70
N ARG A 7 10.70 -7.59 7.66
CA ARG A 7 11.33 -8.10 8.87
C ARG A 7 12.02 -6.92 9.56
N GLU A 8 11.55 -6.56 10.75
CA GLU A 8 12.08 -5.42 11.49
C GLU A 8 13.30 -5.79 12.35
N GLN A 9 14.18 -4.79 12.56
CA GLN A 9 15.26 -4.81 13.53
C GLN A 9 14.72 -4.32 14.88
N GLN A 10 15.07 -5.01 15.96
CA GLN A 10 14.51 -4.79 17.30
C GLN A 10 14.84 -3.38 17.84
N GLY A 11 13.85 -2.46 17.88
CA GLY A 11 13.98 -1.17 18.58
C GLY A 11 13.50 0.11 17.86
N ALA A 12 12.95 0.06 16.65
CA ALA A 12 12.41 1.26 15.99
C ALA A 12 10.95 1.55 16.39
N ALA A 13 10.58 2.84 16.45
CA ALA A 13 9.22 3.27 16.78
C ALA A 13 8.33 3.30 15.52
N PRO A 14 7.05 2.88 15.61
CA PRO A 14 6.17 2.79 14.46
C PRO A 14 5.95 4.14 13.78
N ILE A 15 6.24 4.18 12.48
CA ILE A 15 5.96 5.34 11.62
C ILE A 15 4.68 5.04 10.84
N ALA A 16 3.60 5.73 11.19
CA ALA A 16 2.36 5.77 10.42
C ALA A 16 2.24 7.14 9.76
N ARG A 17 2.49 7.22 8.45
CA ARG A 17 2.28 8.45 7.67
C ARG A 17 0.95 8.40 6.96
N ALA A 18 0.26 9.55 6.91
CA ALA A 18 -0.94 9.70 6.10
C ALA A 18 -0.61 9.39 4.62
N PRO A 19 -1.51 8.69 3.89
CA PRO A 19 -1.36 8.51 2.45
C PRO A 19 -1.29 9.84 1.71
N TYR A 20 -0.60 9.86 0.57
CA TYR A 20 -0.63 11.02 -0.32
C TYR A 20 -2.04 11.27 -0.84
N ARG A 21 -2.35 12.53 -1.20
CA ARG A 21 -3.63 12.85 -1.82
C ARG A 21 -3.72 12.15 -3.19
N LEU A 22 -4.71 11.28 -3.33
CA LEU A 22 -5.00 10.56 -4.56
C LEU A 22 -6.20 11.19 -5.27
N ALA A 23 -6.14 11.30 -6.59
CA ALA A 23 -7.30 11.61 -7.41
C ALA A 23 -8.33 10.46 -7.37
N ARG A 24 -9.59 10.73 -7.72
CA ARG A 24 -10.65 9.69 -7.72
C ARG A 24 -10.31 8.49 -8.62
N SER A 25 -9.64 8.73 -9.74
CA SER A 25 -9.19 7.68 -10.67
C SER A 25 -8.12 6.78 -10.04
N GLU A 26 -7.13 7.38 -9.38
CA GLU A 26 -6.05 6.67 -8.68
C GLU A 26 -6.58 5.85 -7.50
N MET A 27 -7.59 6.37 -6.78
CA MET A 27 -8.23 5.63 -5.68
C MET A 27 -8.96 4.38 -6.19
N LYS A 28 -9.64 4.47 -7.35
CA LYS A 28 -10.31 3.32 -7.97
C LYS A 28 -9.30 2.26 -8.42
N GLU A 29 -8.19 2.70 -9.03
CA GLU A 29 -7.10 1.83 -9.43
C GLU A 29 -6.47 1.14 -8.22
N LEU A 30 -6.24 1.88 -7.13
CA LEU A 30 -5.68 1.34 -5.89
C LEU A 30 -6.53 0.22 -5.32
N SER A 31 -7.85 0.41 -5.27
CA SER A 31 -8.77 -0.61 -4.79
C SER A 31 -8.72 -1.88 -5.65
N LEU A 32 -8.63 -1.74 -6.97
CA LEU A 32 -8.56 -2.86 -7.90
C LEU A 32 -7.25 -3.64 -7.74
N GLN A 33 -6.11 -2.95 -7.69
CA GLN A 33 -4.81 -3.57 -7.49
C GLN A 33 -4.71 -4.26 -6.12
N LEU A 34 -5.22 -3.64 -5.05
CA LEU A 34 -5.25 -4.27 -3.73
C LEU A 34 -6.12 -5.53 -3.70
N GLN A 35 -7.27 -5.52 -4.36
CA GLN A 35 -8.12 -6.70 -4.45
C GLN A 35 -7.41 -7.84 -5.19
N GLU A 36 -6.77 -7.55 -6.32
CA GLU A 36 -5.99 -8.54 -7.07
C GLU A 36 -4.83 -9.11 -6.23
N LEU A 37 -4.13 -8.27 -5.47
CA LEU A 37 -3.05 -8.70 -4.57
C LEU A 37 -3.57 -9.54 -3.40
N LEU A 38 -4.77 -9.25 -2.88
CA LEU A 38 -5.44 -10.04 -1.84
C LEU A 38 -5.84 -11.42 -2.39
N GLU A 39 -6.45 -11.46 -3.58
CA GLU A 39 -6.87 -12.70 -4.24
C GLU A 39 -5.68 -13.60 -4.59
N LYS A 40 -4.55 -13.01 -5.01
CA LYS A 40 -3.29 -13.73 -5.24
C LYS A 40 -2.58 -14.16 -3.94
N GLY A 41 -3.05 -13.69 -2.78
CA GLY A 41 -2.46 -14.01 -1.47
C GLY A 41 -1.11 -13.33 -1.20
N PHE A 42 -0.75 -12.30 -1.96
CA PHE A 42 0.49 -11.54 -1.73
C PHE A 42 0.40 -10.61 -0.52
N ILE A 43 -0.81 -10.13 -0.20
CA ILE A 43 -1.08 -9.28 0.95
C ILE A 43 -2.23 -9.84 1.80
N ARG A 44 -2.34 -9.36 3.04
CA ARG A 44 -3.46 -9.65 3.94
C ARG A 44 -3.87 -8.37 4.66
N LEU A 45 -5.12 -8.33 5.11
CA LEU A 45 -5.57 -7.27 6.01
C LEU A 45 -4.80 -7.36 7.33
N SER A 46 -4.41 -6.21 7.87
CA SER A 46 -3.64 -6.10 9.10
C SER A 46 -4.00 -4.83 9.88
N SER A 47 -3.80 -4.90 11.19
CA SER A 47 -3.90 -3.82 12.17
C SER A 47 -2.53 -3.36 12.68
N SER A 48 -1.47 -3.56 11.87
CA SER A 48 -0.11 -3.15 12.21
C SER A 48 -0.03 -1.66 12.56
N PRO A 49 0.73 -1.27 13.61
CA PRO A 49 1.01 0.13 13.92
C PRO A 49 1.91 0.78 12.86
N TRP A 50 2.51 -0.02 11.97
CA TRP A 50 3.35 0.43 10.86
C TRP A 50 2.49 0.66 9.61
N GLY A 51 2.69 1.83 8.98
CA GLY A 51 1.97 2.19 7.76
C GLY A 51 2.88 2.91 6.78
N ALA A 52 3.07 2.33 5.60
CA ALA A 52 3.78 2.98 4.51
C ALA A 52 2.79 3.70 3.58
N PRO A 53 3.11 4.93 3.13
CA PRO A 53 2.30 5.60 2.11
C PRO A 53 2.46 4.91 0.75
N VAL A 54 1.36 4.79 -0.01
CA VAL A 54 1.37 4.29 -1.38
C VAL A 54 1.56 5.46 -2.35
N LEU A 55 2.37 5.27 -3.40
CA LEU A 55 2.60 6.23 -4.47
C LEU A 55 2.28 5.59 -5.82
N PHE A 56 1.50 6.29 -6.63
CA PHE A 56 1.29 5.90 -8.02
C PHE A 56 2.38 6.46 -8.92
N VAL A 57 2.89 5.61 -9.80
CA VAL A 57 3.89 5.98 -10.80
C VAL A 57 3.34 5.60 -12.16
N LYS A 58 3.21 6.59 -13.05
CA LYS A 58 2.76 6.34 -14.42
C LYS A 58 3.83 5.55 -15.18
N LYS A 59 3.45 4.38 -15.69
CA LYS A 59 4.30 3.52 -16.51
C LYS A 59 4.33 4.02 -17.96
N LYS A 60 5.30 3.54 -18.74
CA LYS A 60 5.53 4.00 -20.14
C LYS A 60 4.35 3.74 -21.08
N ASP A 61 3.59 2.70 -20.81
CA ASP A 61 2.35 2.30 -21.50
C ASP A 61 1.14 3.17 -21.12
N GLY A 62 1.33 4.12 -20.20
CA GLY A 62 0.28 5.03 -19.74
C GLY A 62 -0.60 4.47 -18.62
N SER A 63 -0.33 3.23 -18.16
CA SER A 63 -0.97 2.64 -16.99
C SER A 63 -0.34 3.13 -15.69
N PHE A 64 -0.99 2.82 -14.57
CA PHE A 64 -0.52 3.06 -13.22
C PHE A 64 -0.12 1.73 -12.55
#